data_AF-D4DR46-F1
#
_entry.id   AF-D4DR46-F1
#
_cell.length_a   1.000
_cell.length_b   1.000
_cell.length_c   1.000
_cell.angle_alpha   90.00
_cell.angle_beta   90.00
_cell.angle_gamma   90.00
#
_symmetry.space_group_name_H-M   'P 1'
#
loop_
_entity.id
_entity.type
_entity.pdbx_description
1 polymer ?
#
loop_
_entity_poly.entity_id
_entity_poly.type
_entity_poly.pdbx_seq_one_letter_code
_entity_poly.pdbx_strand_id
1 'polypeptide(L)'
;MFDWDAMLSFEGNTAPYLQYAYTRVQSVFRKAGEWDATAPTVLTEPLEKQLAAELLKFEDVLQSVADTAYPHYLAAYLYQIATLFSRFYEACPILKSEGTTRNSRLQLAKLTGDTLKQGLDLLGIDVLDVM
;
A
#
# COMPACT_ATOMS: atom_id res chain seq x y z
N MET A 1 -11.90 -24.99 1.99
CA MET A 1 -13.19 -24.98 2.72
C MET A 1 -13.70 -23.57 2.66
N PHE A 2 -14.97 -23.38 2.30
CA PHE A 2 -15.58 -22.05 2.24
C PHE A 2 -15.99 -21.60 3.64
N ASP A 3 -15.77 -20.32 3.98
CA ASP A 3 -16.03 -19.75 5.31
C ASP A 3 -16.35 -18.25 5.19
N TRP A 4 -17.59 -17.87 5.56
CA TRP A 4 -18.04 -16.48 5.49
C TRP A 4 -17.29 -15.56 6.45
N ASP A 5 -17.02 -16.02 7.67
CA ASP A 5 -16.41 -15.21 8.72
C ASP A 5 -14.95 -14.90 8.36
N ALA A 6 -14.24 -15.89 7.82
CA ALA A 6 -12.87 -15.70 7.35
C ALA A 6 -12.80 -14.75 6.13
N MET A 7 -13.72 -14.85 5.18
CA MET A 7 -13.71 -14.04 3.96
C MET A 7 -14.12 -12.58 4.18
N LEU A 8 -14.98 -12.31 5.16
CA LEU A 8 -15.51 -10.97 5.46
C LEU A 8 -14.78 -10.26 6.61
N SER A 9 -13.77 -10.90 7.21
CA SER A 9 -12.96 -10.30 8.27
C SER A 9 -12.24 -9.03 7.79
N PHE A 10 -12.18 -8.02 8.65
CA PHE A 10 -11.35 -6.82 8.48
C PHE A 10 -9.92 -7.01 9.00
N GLU A 11 -9.58 -8.22 9.44
CA GLU A 11 -8.24 -8.63 9.87
C GLU A 11 -7.73 -9.77 8.99
N GLY A 12 -6.43 -9.79 8.73
CA GLY A 12 -5.80 -10.82 7.91
C GLY A 12 -5.84 -10.55 6.41
N ASN A 13 -5.49 -11.57 5.62
CA ASN A 13 -5.39 -11.48 4.17
C ASN A 13 -6.77 -11.59 3.51
N THR A 14 -7.54 -10.51 3.56
CA THR A 14 -8.91 -10.43 3.03
C THR A 14 -9.08 -9.21 2.11
N ALA A 15 -10.07 -9.27 1.22
CA ALA A 15 -10.40 -8.13 0.35
C ALA A 15 -10.84 -6.89 1.16
N PRO A 16 -11.71 -6.99 2.19
CA PRO A 16 -12.06 -5.84 3.04
C PRO A 16 -10.85 -5.19 3.71
N TYR A 17 -9.87 -5.97 4.19
CA TYR A 17 -8.65 -5.42 4.78
C TYR A 17 -7.85 -4.59 3.77
N LEU A 18 -7.64 -5.11 2.55
CA LEU A 18 -6.89 -4.41 1.51
C LEU A 18 -7.61 -3.14 1.02
N GLN A 19 -8.93 -3.21 0.85
CA GLN A 19 -9.75 -2.05 0.51
C GLN A 19 -9.70 -0.98 1.61
N TYR A 20 -9.72 -1.38 2.88
CA TYR A 20 -9.54 -0.45 4.01
C TYR A 20 -8.13 0.15 4.08
N ALA A 21 -7.10 -0.64 3.76
CA ALA A 21 -5.72 -0.13 3.66
C ALA A 21 -5.62 0.95 2.57
N TYR A 22 -6.26 0.73 1.40
CA TYR A 22 -6.33 1.73 0.34
C TYR A 22 -7.05 3.02 0.79
N THR A 23 -8.21 2.92 1.44
CA THR A 23 -8.94 4.12 1.91
C THR A 23 -8.16 4.89 2.98
N ARG A 24 -7.38 4.20 3.83
CA ARG A 24 -6.47 4.84 4.79
C ARG A 24 -5.41 5.67 4.07
N VAL A 25 -4.83 5.17 2.99
CA VAL A 25 -3.91 5.95 2.13
C VAL A 25 -4.61 7.19 1.58
N GLN A 26 -5.81 7.05 1.01
CA GLN A 26 -6.57 8.20 0.48
C GLN A 26 -6.88 9.24 1.58
N SER A 27 -7.16 8.79 2.80
CA SER A 27 -7.39 9.65 3.96
C SER A 27 -6.17 10.50 4.34
N VAL A 28 -4.95 9.99 4.12
CA VAL A 28 -3.72 10.79 4.30
C VAL A 28 -3.70 11.96 3.34
N PHE A 29 -3.97 11.73 2.06
CA PHE A 29 -3.96 12.80 1.04
C PHE A 29 -5.05 13.84 1.26
N ARG A 30 -6.25 13.44 1.72
CA ARG A 30 -7.30 14.37 2.12
C ARG A 30 -6.87 15.33 3.25
N LYS A 31 -5.95 14.89 4.11
CA LYS A 31 -5.45 15.67 5.26
C LYS A 31 -4.11 16.36 4.99
N ALA A 32 -3.39 15.95 3.95
CA ALA A 32 -2.07 16.48 3.63
C ALA A 32 -2.12 17.88 3.02
N GLY A 33 -3.21 18.27 2.35
CA GLY A 33 -3.21 19.53 1.59
C GLY A 33 -2.13 19.51 0.50
N GLU A 34 -1.49 20.65 0.24
CA GLU A 34 -0.45 20.73 -0.79
C GLU A 34 0.83 19.99 -0.40
N TRP A 35 1.40 19.30 -1.38
CA TRP A 35 2.68 18.60 -1.31
C TRP A 35 3.29 18.52 -2.70
N ASP A 36 4.60 18.33 -2.78
CA ASP A 36 5.33 18.30 -4.04
C ASP A 36 5.82 16.88 -4.34
N ALA A 37 5.19 16.24 -5.33
CA ALA A 37 5.56 14.92 -5.80
C ALA A 37 6.91 14.89 -6.54
N THR A 38 7.41 16.04 -6.98
CA THR A 38 8.69 16.18 -7.71
C THR A 38 9.87 16.49 -6.80
N ALA A 39 9.61 16.76 -5.52
CA ALA A 39 10.65 16.99 -4.53
C ALA A 39 11.61 15.78 -4.42
N PRO A 40 12.91 15.99 -4.13
CA PRO A 40 13.85 14.88 -3.97
C PRO A 40 13.40 13.90 -2.88
N THR A 41 13.40 12.61 -3.21
CA THR A 41 13.08 11.55 -2.25
C THR A 41 14.27 11.27 -1.33
N VAL A 42 14.05 11.32 -0.03
CA VAL A 42 15.05 11.01 1.01
C VAL A 42 14.45 10.00 1.99
N LEU A 43 15.10 8.85 2.15
CA LEU A 43 14.68 7.77 3.04
C LEU A 43 15.71 7.60 4.16
N THR A 44 15.34 7.95 5.38
CA THR A 44 16.24 7.89 6.55
C THR A 44 15.91 6.69 7.43
N GLU A 45 14.63 6.45 7.66
CA GLU A 45 14.14 5.45 8.61
C GLU A 45 14.19 4.03 8.03
N PRO A 46 14.37 3.00 8.88
CA PRO A 46 14.36 1.61 8.43
C PRO A 46 13.06 1.21 7.72
N LEU A 47 11.91 1.64 8.24
CA LEU A 47 10.59 1.30 7.68
C LEU A 47 10.30 2.04 6.36
N GLU A 48 10.86 3.25 6.16
CA GLU A 48 10.80 3.96 4.87
C GLU A 48 11.53 3.16 3.80
N LYS A 49 12.76 2.72 4.10
CA LYS A 49 13.59 1.92 3.19
C LYS A 49 12.97 0.56 2.90
N GLN A 50 12.42 -0.09 3.93
CA GLN A 50 11.76 -1.39 3.78
C GLN A 50 10.52 -1.29 2.90
N LEU A 51 9.67 -0.29 3.11
CA LEU A 51 8.48 -0.06 2.28
C LEU A 51 8.87 0.26 0.84
N ALA A 52 9.86 1.13 0.63
CA ALA A 52 10.34 1.46 -0.71
C ALA A 52 10.85 0.22 -1.45
N ALA A 53 11.68 -0.59 -0.80
CA ALA A 53 12.21 -1.83 -1.38
C ALA A 53 11.09 -2.83 -1.72
N GLU A 54 10.06 -2.93 -0.88
CA GLU A 54 8.92 -3.82 -1.15
C GLU A 54 8.05 -3.33 -2.31
N LEU A 55 7.85 -2.01 -2.44
CA LEU A 55 7.11 -1.42 -3.57
C LEU A 55 7.80 -1.68 -4.90
N LEU A 56 9.13 -1.67 -4.94
CA LEU A 56 9.91 -1.93 -6.15
C LEU A 56 9.84 -3.39 -6.63
N LYS A 57 9.39 -4.33 -5.79
CA LYS A 57 9.20 -5.75 -6.18
C LYS A 57 7.93 -6.00 -6.99
N PHE A 58 7.08 -4.99 -7.18
CA PHE A 58 5.77 -5.20 -7.82
C PHE A 58 5.90 -5.84 -9.21
N GLU A 59 6.85 -5.36 -10.02
CA GLU A 59 7.12 -5.90 -11.36
C GLU A 59 7.52 -7.38 -11.33
N ASP A 60 8.45 -7.76 -10.45
CA ASP A 60 8.89 -9.15 -10.28
C ASP A 60 7.73 -10.07 -9.87
N VAL A 61 6.84 -9.57 -8.99
CA VAL A 61 5.64 -10.30 -8.57
C VAL A 61 4.69 -10.49 -9.75
N LEU A 62 4.46 -9.46 -10.57
CA LEU A 62 3.61 -9.58 -11.75
C LEU A 62 4.18 -10.56 -12.77
N GLN A 63 5.49 -10.52 -13.01
CA GLN A 63 6.16 -11.46 -13.91
C GLN A 63 6.01 -12.90 -13.41
N SER A 64 6.25 -13.12 -12.11
CA SER A 64 6.04 -14.44 -11.49
C SER A 64 4.60 -14.94 -11.64
N VAL A 65 3.60 -14.08 -11.44
CA VAL A 65 2.19 -14.44 -11.62
C VAL A 65 1.88 -14.77 -13.07
N ALA A 66 2.44 -14.01 -14.03
CA ALA A 66 2.26 -14.26 -15.46
C ALA A 66 2.87 -15.61 -15.89
N ASP A 67 4.06 -15.94 -15.38
CA ASP A 67 4.77 -17.18 -15.72
C ASP A 67 4.12 -18.42 -15.09
N THR A 68 3.57 -18.28 -13.88
CA THR A 68 3.06 -19.41 -13.09
C THR A 68 1.54 -19.56 -13.11
N ALA A 69 0.81 -18.53 -13.57
CA ALA A 69 -0.64 -18.41 -13.46
C ALA A 69 -1.17 -18.55 -12.01
N TYR A 70 -0.37 -18.15 -11.02
CA TYR A 70 -0.72 -18.23 -9.60
C TYR A 70 -1.06 -16.85 -8.99
N PRO A 71 -2.33 -16.39 -9.05
CA PRO A 71 -2.73 -15.06 -8.56
C PRO A 71 -2.57 -14.87 -7.05
N HIS A 72 -2.48 -15.97 -6.28
CA HIS A 72 -2.27 -15.89 -4.84
C HIS A 72 -0.92 -15.27 -4.44
N TYR A 73 0.08 -15.24 -5.35
CA TYR A 73 1.33 -14.52 -5.14
C TYR A 73 1.10 -13.00 -5.10
N LEU A 74 0.27 -12.48 -6.00
CA LEU A 74 -0.14 -11.07 -5.99
C LEU A 74 -0.95 -10.75 -4.72
N ALA A 75 -1.91 -11.59 -4.35
CA ALA A 75 -2.68 -11.39 -3.12
C ALA A 75 -1.79 -11.33 -1.86
N ALA A 76 -0.83 -12.25 -1.74
CA ALA A 76 0.12 -12.26 -0.64
C ALA A 76 1.02 -11.00 -0.63
N TYR A 77 1.48 -10.57 -1.80
CA TYR A 77 2.26 -9.34 -1.95
C TYR A 77 1.48 -8.09 -1.52
N LEU A 78 0.22 -7.94 -1.95
CA LEU A 78 -0.61 -6.79 -1.58
C LEU A 78 -0.88 -6.75 -0.08
N TYR A 79 -1.10 -7.92 0.54
CA TYR A 79 -1.21 -8.02 2.00
C TYR A 79 0.08 -7.61 2.71
N GLN A 80 1.24 -8.04 2.20
CA GLN A 80 2.53 -7.63 2.74
C GLN A 80 2.75 -6.10 2.62
N ILE A 81 2.39 -5.49 1.49
CA ILE A 81 2.45 -4.03 1.30
C ILE A 81 1.52 -3.31 2.28
N ALA A 82 0.27 -3.75 2.41
CA ALA A 82 -0.71 -3.13 3.30
C ALA A 82 -0.27 -3.18 4.78
N THR A 83 0.21 -4.35 5.23
CA THR A 83 0.70 -4.52 6.60
C THR A 83 1.98 -3.72 6.87
N LEU A 84 2.91 -3.68 5.92
CA LEU A 84 4.13 -2.89 6.03
C LEU A 84 3.83 -1.39 6.04
N PHE A 85 2.90 -0.93 5.20
CA PHE A 85 2.42 0.45 5.21
C PHE A 85 1.78 0.82 6.54
N SER A 86 0.98 -0.06 7.16
CA SER A 86 0.41 0.21 8.49
C SER A 86 1.49 0.46 9.55
N ARG A 87 2.54 -0.39 9.56
CA ARG A 87 3.68 -0.22 10.49
C ARG A 87 4.46 1.06 10.20
N PHE A 88 4.73 1.35 8.92
CA PHE A 88 5.36 2.60 8.50
C PHE A 88 4.55 3.82 8.94
N TYR A 89 3.24 3.83 8.72
CA TYR A 89 2.37 4.94 9.07
C TYR A 89 2.34 5.23 10.57
N GLU A 90 2.42 4.18 11.40
CA GLU A 90 2.48 4.30 12.87
C GLU A 90 3.84 4.80 13.35
N ALA A 91 4.94 4.28 12.79
CA ALA A 91 6.30 4.60 13.24
C ALA A 91 6.88 5.89 12.64
N CYS A 92 6.43 6.28 11.44
CA CYS A 92 6.96 7.40 10.66
C CYS A 92 5.84 8.42 10.36
N PRO A 93 5.53 9.35 11.29
CA PRO A 93 4.39 10.27 11.14
C PRO A 93 4.47 11.11 9.88
N ILE A 94 3.54 10.92 8.94
CA ILE A 94 3.53 11.63 7.66
C ILE A 94 3.13 13.11 7.87
N LEU A 95 1.93 13.35 8.43
CA LEU A 95 1.35 14.69 8.54
C LEU A 95 2.04 15.60 9.57
N LYS A 96 2.82 15.01 10.49
CA LYS A 96 3.61 15.75 11.47
C LYS A 96 5.05 16.04 11.00
N SER A 97 5.45 15.49 9.85
CA SER A 97 6.75 15.78 9.25
C SER A 97 6.69 17.09 8.47
N GLU A 98 7.84 17.69 8.24
CA GLU A 98 7.99 18.92 7.46
C GLU A 98 9.02 18.73 6.32
N GLY A 99 9.01 19.67 5.36
CA GLY A 99 9.98 19.74 4.27
C GLY A 99 10.10 18.45 3.45
N THR A 100 11.34 18.11 3.10
CA THR A 100 11.67 16.97 2.22
C THR A 100 11.23 15.63 2.79
N THR A 101 11.31 15.43 4.12
CA THR A 101 10.86 14.20 4.78
C THR A 101 9.36 14.00 4.59
N ARG A 102 8.57 15.06 4.76
CA ARG A 102 7.12 15.02 4.54
C ARG A 102 6.78 14.62 3.10
N ASN A 103 7.41 15.26 2.12
CA ASN A 103 7.20 14.95 0.70
C ASN A 103 7.63 13.51 0.38
N SER A 104 8.77 13.04 0.89
CA SER A 104 9.24 11.66 0.69
C SER A 104 8.27 10.61 1.24
N ARG A 105 7.72 10.86 2.44
CA ARG A 105 6.71 9.99 3.04
C ARG A 105 5.39 10.01 2.27
N LEU A 106 5.00 11.17 1.73
CA LEU A 106 3.82 11.28 0.87
C LEU A 106 4.05 10.58 -0.49
N GLN A 107 5.25 10.62 -1.06
CA GLN A 107 5.61 9.84 -2.25
C GLN A 107 5.46 8.34 -1.99
N LEU A 108 5.98 7.84 -0.85
CA LEU A 108 5.80 6.44 -0.46
C LEU A 108 4.32 6.06 -0.28
N ALA A 109 3.54 6.92 0.38
CA ALA A 109 2.11 6.69 0.55
C ALA A 109 1.37 6.69 -0.79
N LYS A 110 1.75 7.59 -1.72
CA LYS A 110 1.14 7.68 -3.05
C LYS A 110 1.39 6.42 -3.85
N LEU A 111 2.66 6.00 -3.92
CA LEU A 111 3.04 4.77 -4.62
C LEU A 111 2.39 3.54 -3.98
N THR A 112 2.28 3.48 -2.65
CA THR A 112 1.54 2.41 -1.95
C THR A 112 0.09 2.35 -2.40
N GLY A 113 -0.61 3.49 -2.44
CA GLY A 113 -2.00 3.56 -2.89
C GLY A 113 -2.16 3.10 -4.34
N ASP A 114 -1.25 3.52 -5.22
CA ASP A 114 -1.28 3.18 -6.64
C ASP A 114 -0.99 1.69 -6.87
N THR A 115 -0.01 1.11 -6.17
CA THR A 115 0.28 -0.33 -6.21
C THR A 115 -0.90 -1.15 -5.68
N LEU A 116 -1.53 -0.74 -4.57
CA LEU A 116 -2.71 -1.43 -4.05
C LEU A 116 -3.88 -1.38 -5.05
N LYS A 117 -4.17 -0.21 -5.62
CA LYS A 117 -5.23 -0.06 -6.62
C LYS A 117 -4.98 -0.93 -7.84
N GLN A 118 -3.78 -0.87 -8.42
CA GLN A 118 -3.45 -1.64 -9.62
C GLN A 118 -3.44 -3.14 -9.35
N GLY A 119 -2.89 -3.58 -8.21
CA GLY A 119 -2.86 -4.99 -7.85
C GLY A 119 -4.25 -5.56 -7.59
N LEU A 120 -5.13 -4.81 -6.91
CA LEU A 120 -6.51 -5.23 -6.68
C LEU A 120 -7.32 -5.29 -7.99
N ASP A 121 -7.12 -4.31 -8.89
CA ASP A 121 -7.72 -4.31 -10.24
C ASP A 121 -7.32 -5.55 -11.05
N LEU A 122 -6.04 -5.93 -11.02
CA LEU A 122 -5.55 -7.17 -11.66
C LEU A 122 -6.13 -8.46 -11.05
N LEU A 123 -6.60 -8.41 -9.80
CA LEU A 123 -7.33 -9.50 -9.14
C LEU A 123 -8.85 -9.44 -9.39
N GLY A 124 -9.34 -8.43 -10.12
CA GLY A 124 -10.77 -8.20 -10.35
C GLY A 124 -11.51 -7.67 -9.13
N ILE A 125 -10.82 -6.94 -8.25
CA ILE A 125 -11.37 -6.38 -7.01
C ILE A 125 -11.34 -4.86 -7.09
N ASP A 126 -12.51 -4.23 -7.00
CA ASP A 126 -12.63 -2.78 -7.00
C ASP A 126 -12.14 -2.16 -5.67
N VAL A 127 -11.71 -0.90 -5.74
CA VAL A 127 -11.36 -0.08 -4.58
C VAL A 127 -12.33 1.09 -4.42
N LEU A 128 -12.46 1.55 -3.18
CA LEU A 128 -13.27 2.72 -2.82
C LEU A 128 -12.36 3.86 -2.35
N ASP A 129 -12.66 5.10 -2.73
CA ASP A 129 -11.92 6.26 -2.21
C ASP A 129 -12.33 6.60 -0.76
N VAL A 130 -13.55 6.19 -0.38
CA VAL A 130 -14.14 6.30 0.95
C VAL A 130 -14.93 5.02 1.22
N MET A 131 -14.68 4.40 2.37
CA MET A 131 -15.42 3.23 2.89
C MET A 131 -16.13 3.64 4.17
#